data_AF-A0A947J0U1-F1
#
_entry.id   AF-A0A947J0U1-F1
#
_cell.length_a   1.000
_cell.length_b   1.000
_cell.length_c   1.000
_cell.angle_alpha   90.00
_cell.angle_beta   90.00
_cell.angle_gamma   90.00
#
_symmetry.space_group_name_H-M   'P 1'
#
loop_
_entity.id
_entity.type
_entity.pdbx_description
1 polymer ?
#
loop_
_entity_poly.entity_id
_entity_poly.type
_entity_poly.pdbx_seq_one_letter_code
_entity_poly.pdbx_strand_id
1 'polypeptide(L)'
;LSYGGIMSNSYLSNNRCKVMSSRNVNISWDGDCSPCNLDVNLALKGGNLLMSRDIKEITSSISWHKVRSLITQKKSICASCFDANNYTKNKFYYAF
;
A
#
# COMPACT_ATOMS: atom_id res chain seq x y z
N LEU A 1 -10.06 -10.70 -6.34
CA LEU A 1 -8.84 -10.53 -7.17
C LEU A 1 -8.54 -9.04 -7.31
N SER A 2 -7.62 -8.51 -6.52
CA SER A 2 -7.10 -7.15 -6.72
C SER A 2 -5.88 -7.22 -7.64
N TYR A 3 -6.01 -6.71 -8.86
CA TYR A 3 -4.88 -6.47 -9.75
C TYR A 3 -4.24 -5.13 -9.39
N GLY A 4 -3.22 -5.17 -8.53
CA GLY A 4 -2.34 -4.04 -8.27
C GLY A 4 -1.02 -4.23 -9.02
N GLY A 5 -0.39 -3.14 -9.46
CA GLY A 5 0.94 -3.17 -10.05
C GLY A 5 1.66 -1.88 -9.70
N ILE A 6 2.96 -1.97 -9.44
CA ILE A 6 3.82 -0.80 -9.24
C ILE A 6 4.25 -0.33 -10.63
N MET A 7 3.92 0.90 -11.00
CA MET A 7 4.37 1.54 -12.24
C MET A 7 5.23 2.76 -11.91
N SER A 8 6.46 2.82 -12.39
CA SER A 8 7.35 3.98 -12.21
C SER A 8 7.62 4.63 -13.57
N ASN A 9 7.31 5.93 -13.73
CA ASN A 9 7.57 6.70 -14.95
C ASN A 9 7.82 8.19 -14.60
N SER A 10 8.82 8.80 -15.22
CA SER A 10 9.26 10.20 -14.98
C SER A 10 8.23 11.27 -15.39
N TYR A 11 7.24 10.93 -16.20
CA TYR A 11 6.14 11.82 -16.60
C TYR A 11 4.96 11.83 -15.61
N LEU A 12 5.00 10.98 -14.57
CA LEU A 12 3.92 10.85 -13.59
C LEU A 12 4.19 11.73 -12.35
N SER A 13 3.19 12.52 -11.95
CA SER A 13 3.32 13.44 -10.82
C SER A 13 3.32 12.72 -9.47
N ASN A 14 4.13 13.23 -8.53
CA ASN A 14 4.20 12.69 -7.18
C ASN A 14 2.90 12.95 -6.40
N ASN A 15 2.17 11.89 -6.07
CA ASN A 15 0.97 11.96 -5.23
C ASN A 15 1.24 11.57 -3.76
N ARG A 16 0.41 12.07 -2.84
CA ARG A 16 0.41 11.62 -1.44
C ARG A 16 -0.16 10.20 -1.38
N CYS A 17 0.56 9.29 -0.70
CA CYS A 17 0.15 7.90 -0.50
C CYS A 17 -1.15 7.83 0.31
N LYS A 18 -2.19 7.18 -0.22
CA LYS A 18 -3.51 7.07 0.46
C LYS A 18 -3.64 5.90 1.42
N VAL A 19 -2.63 5.02 1.50
CA VAL A 19 -2.61 3.86 2.42
C VAL A 19 -2.99 4.27 3.86
N MET A 20 -2.48 5.41 4.32
CA MET A 20 -2.73 5.93 5.68
C MET A 20 -4.17 6.37 5.95
N SER A 21 -4.95 6.64 4.90
CA SER A 21 -6.37 7.02 4.98
C SER A 21 -7.33 5.86 4.68
N SER A 22 -6.79 4.72 4.22
CA SER A 22 -7.59 3.55 3.90
C SER A 22 -7.87 2.72 5.16
N ARG A 23 -9.07 2.13 5.25
CA ARG A 23 -9.45 1.18 6.31
C ARG A 23 -9.33 -0.29 5.84
N ASN A 24 -8.52 -0.51 4.82
CA ASN A 24 -8.39 -1.80 4.16
C ASN A 24 -7.03 -2.41 4.50
N VAL A 25 -6.98 -3.73 4.55
CA VAL A 25 -5.74 -4.51 4.66
C VAL A 25 -5.70 -5.48 3.48
N ASN A 26 -4.55 -5.55 2.82
CA ASN A 26 -4.30 -6.57 1.82
C ASN A 26 -3.87 -7.85 2.54
N ILE A 27 -4.47 -8.98 2.18
CA ILE A 27 -4.21 -10.28 2.78
C ILE A 27 -3.91 -11.26 1.65
N SER A 28 -2.75 -11.92 1.69
CA SER A 28 -2.39 -12.96 0.75
C SER A 28 -3.00 -14.32 1.11
N TRP A 29 -2.80 -15.28 0.21
CA TRP A 29 -3.27 -16.65 0.37
C TRP A 29 -2.67 -17.37 1.59
N ASP A 30 -1.46 -17.03 2.01
CA ASP A 30 -0.78 -17.56 3.20
C ASP A 30 -1.07 -16.74 4.46
N GLY A 31 -1.97 -15.75 4.37
CA GLY A 31 -2.44 -14.94 5.49
C GLY A 31 -1.57 -13.73 5.83
N ASP A 32 -0.48 -13.49 5.10
CA ASP A 32 0.36 -12.33 5.30
C ASP A 32 -0.42 -11.03 5.04
N CYS A 33 -0.30 -10.09 5.95
CA CYS A 33 -1.06 -8.85 5.97
C CYS A 33 -0.17 -7.65 5.63
N SER A 34 -0.62 -6.83 4.68
CA SER A 34 0.03 -5.58 4.26
C SER A 34 -0.98 -4.42 4.31
N PRO A 35 -0.57 -3.22 4.75
CA PRO A 35 -1.45 -2.06 4.76
C PRO A 35 -1.76 -1.52 3.35
N CYS A 36 -1.09 -2.01 2.31
CA CYS A 36 -1.17 -1.46 0.95
C CYS A 36 -1.76 -2.48 -0.03
N ASN A 37 -2.82 -2.09 -0.76
CA ASN A 37 -3.41 -2.91 -1.81
C ASN A 37 -2.55 -2.98 -3.09
N LEU A 38 -1.59 -2.08 -3.26
CA LEU A 38 -0.62 -2.11 -4.36
C LEU A 38 0.64 -2.91 -4.02
N ASP A 39 0.78 -3.38 -2.78
CA ASP A 39 1.89 -4.23 -2.34
C ASP A 39 1.62 -5.70 -2.68
N VAL A 40 1.71 -6.01 -3.98
CA VAL A 40 1.41 -7.34 -4.51
C VAL A 40 2.44 -8.38 -4.08
N ASN A 41 3.68 -7.96 -3.88
CA ASN A 41 4.76 -8.85 -3.42
C ASN A 41 4.84 -8.94 -1.89
N LEU A 42 3.91 -8.29 -1.15
CA LEU A 42 3.90 -8.23 0.31
C LEU A 42 5.22 -7.79 0.96
N ALA A 43 5.97 -6.90 0.31
CA ALA A 43 7.21 -6.38 0.86
C ALA A 43 6.97 -5.49 2.09
N LEU A 44 5.72 -5.09 2.35
CA LEU A 44 5.27 -4.35 3.53
C LEU A 44 4.50 -5.26 4.50
N LYS A 45 4.89 -6.53 4.63
CA LYS A 45 4.31 -7.42 5.63
C LYS A 45 4.45 -6.87 7.05
N GLY A 46 3.33 -6.69 7.73
CA GLY A 46 3.27 -6.28 9.13
C GLY A 46 2.80 -7.36 10.11
N GLY A 47 2.32 -8.51 9.61
CA GLY A 47 1.85 -9.64 10.42
C GLY A 47 1.20 -10.73 9.56
N ASN A 48 0.66 -11.76 10.19
CA ASN A 48 -0.02 -12.87 9.52
C ASN A 48 -1.32 -13.22 10.25
N LEU A 49 -2.44 -13.25 9.52
CA LEU A 49 -3.78 -13.47 10.07
C LEU A 49 -4.00 -14.89 10.57
N LEU A 50 -3.32 -15.89 9.99
CA LEU A 50 -3.44 -17.28 10.44
C LEU A 50 -2.73 -17.52 11.78
N MET A 51 -1.76 -16.66 12.12
CA MET A 51 -0.98 -16.71 13.36
C MET A 51 -1.47 -15.73 14.43
N SER A 52 -2.51 -14.95 14.14
CA SER A 52 -3.05 -13.93 15.03
C SER A 52 -4.50 -14.25 15.39
N ARG A 53 -4.99 -13.74 16.52
CA ARG A 53 -6.39 -13.93 16.92
C ARG A 53 -7.35 -13.14 16.06
N ASP A 54 -6.94 -11.93 15.67
CA ASP A 54 -7.71 -11.03 14.82
C ASP A 54 -6.79 -10.00 14.14
N ILE A 55 -7.38 -9.14 13.30
CA ILE A 55 -6.66 -8.06 12.62
C ILE A 55 -6.22 -6.94 13.57
N LYS A 56 -6.85 -6.81 14.74
CA LYS A 56 -6.53 -5.78 15.73
C LYS A 56 -5.18 -6.07 16.38
N GLU A 57 -4.89 -7.34 16.68
CA GLU A 57 -3.57 -7.78 17.15
C GLU A 57 -2.46 -7.41 16.15
N ILE A 58 -2.69 -7.66 14.86
CA ILE A 58 -1.74 -7.31 13.80
C ILE A 58 -1.56 -5.79 13.73
N THR A 59 -2.65 -5.02 13.63
CA THR A 59 -2.59 -3.57 13.40
C THR A 59 -2.07 -2.76 14.58
N SER A 60 -2.12 -3.33 15.80
CA SER A 60 -1.52 -2.77 17.01
C SER A 60 -0.08 -3.24 17.27
N SER A 61 0.43 -4.17 16.47
CA SER A 61 1.78 -4.71 16.64
C SER A 61 2.87 -3.69 16.29
N ILE A 62 4.04 -3.83 16.94
CA ILE A 62 5.23 -3.04 16.65
C ILE A 62 5.64 -3.18 15.18
N SER A 63 5.53 -4.37 14.61
CA SER A 63 5.86 -4.65 13.20
C SER A 63 4.99 -3.83 12.26
N TRP A 64 3.67 -3.78 12.51
CA TRP A 64 2.75 -2.96 11.72
C TRP A 64 3.08 -1.47 11.81
N HIS A 65 3.40 -0.96 13.01
CA HIS A 65 3.82 0.43 13.19
C HIS A 65 5.13 0.75 12.45
N LYS A 66 6.11 -0.16 12.44
CA LYS A 66 7.35 -0.02 11.66
C LYS A 66 7.06 0.07 10.17
N VAL A 67 6.20 -0.79 9.64
CA VAL A 67 5.77 -0.73 8.24
C VAL A 67 5.12 0.61 7.91
N ARG A 68 4.18 1.10 8.74
CA ARG A 68 3.55 2.42 8.54
C ARG A 68 4.56 3.56 8.55
N SER A 69 5.61 3.47 9.36
CA SER A 69 6.69 4.44 9.38
C SER A 69 7.47 4.45 8.06
N LEU A 70 7.80 3.27 7.51
CA LEU A 70 8.49 3.15 6.21
C LEU A 70 7.66 3.78 5.08
N ILE A 71 6.35 3.56 5.07
CA ILE A 71 5.43 4.16 4.09
C ILE A 71 5.41 5.68 4.22
N THR A 72 5.30 6.18 5.45
CA THR A 72 5.28 7.63 5.74
C THR A 72 6.58 8.30 5.30
N GLN A 73 7.71 7.62 5.50
CA GLN A 73 9.03 8.10 5.09
C GLN A 73 9.35 7.85 3.61
N LYS A 74 8.42 7.29 2.82
CA LYS A 74 8.65 6.84 1.43
C LYS A 74 9.91 5.99 1.28
N LYS A 75 10.12 5.02 2.17
CA LYS A 75 11.24 4.07 2.12
C LYS A 75 10.82 2.71 1.55
N SER A 76 11.79 1.84 1.27
CA SER A 76 11.56 0.51 0.69
C SER A 76 10.83 0.61 -0.65
N ILE A 77 9.89 -0.30 -0.94
CA ILE A 77 9.08 -0.28 -2.16
C ILE A 77 8.31 1.03 -2.37
N CYS A 78 8.05 1.81 -1.30
CA CYS A 78 7.38 3.09 -1.40
C CYS A 78 8.25 4.21 -1.98
N ALA A 79 9.58 4.05 -2.02
CA ALA A 79 10.50 5.05 -2.55
C ALA A 79 10.31 5.28 -4.06
N SER A 80 9.97 4.22 -4.79
CA SER A 80 9.70 4.22 -6.23
C SER A 80 8.22 3.99 -6.56
N CYS A 81 7.34 3.97 -5.55
CA CYS A 81 5.93 3.68 -5.74
C CYS A 81 5.16 4.89 -6.27
N PHE A 82 4.34 4.65 -7.29
CA PHE A 82 3.32 5.56 -7.77
C PHE A 82 1.94 5.04 -7.32
N ASP A 83 1.28 5.78 -6.44
CA ASP A 83 -0.09 5.46 -6.01
C ASP A 83 -1.08 5.90 -7.09
N ALA A 84 -1.39 5.00 -8.02
CA ALA A 84 -2.33 5.22 -9.11
C ALA A 84 -3.77 5.48 -8.65
N ASN A 85 -4.11 5.19 -7.38
CA ASN A 85 -5.45 5.47 -6.83
C ASN A 85 -5.70 6.98 -6.62
N ASN A 86 -4.72 7.84 -6.89
CA ASN A 86 -4.81 9.30 -6.80
C ASN A 86 -4.77 9.99 -8.18
N TYR A 87 -5.12 9.28 -9.26
CA TYR A 87 -5.16 9.81 -10.63
C TYR A 87 -6.19 10.94 -10.84
N THR A 88 -7.16 11.12 -9.94
CA THR A 88 -8.28 12.06 -10.10
C THR A 88 -7.92 13.54 -10.02
N LYS A 89 -6.63 13.91 -9.94
CA LYS A 89 -6.19 15.32 -10.09
C LYS A 89 -5.57 15.65 -11.45
N ASN A 90 -5.38 14.68 -12.36
CA ASN A 90 -4.85 14.90 -13.71
C ASN A 90 -5.88 14.60 -14.80
N LYS A 91 -7.07 15.23 -14.75
CA LYS A 91 -8.04 15.20 -15.85
C LYS A 91 -8.21 16.60 -16.45
N PHE A 92 -7.31 17.00 -17.33
CA PHE A 92 -7.74 17.63 -18.57
C PHE A 92 -7.85 16.50 -19.58
N TYR A 93 -9.07 16.02 -19.86
CA TYR A 93 -9.29 15.21 -21.04
C TYR A 93 -9.33 16.15 -22.23
N TYR A 94 -8.31 16.10 -23.08
CA TYR A 94 -8.49 16.53 -24.46
C TYR A 94 -9.35 15.47 -25.13
N ALA A 95 -10.64 15.76 -25.31
CA ALA A 95 -11.46 15.05 -26.28
C ALA A 95 -10.92 15.44 -27.66
N PHE A 96 -10.41 14.46 -28.40
CA PHE A 96 -10.23 14.55 -29.85
C PHE A 96 -11.47 13.97 -30.52
#